data_AF-A0A1J9QJF8-F1
#
_entry.id   AF-A0A1J9QJF8-F1
#
_cell.length_a   1.000
_cell.length_b   1.000
_cell.length_c   1.000
_cell.angle_alpha   90.00
_cell.angle_beta   90.00
_cell.angle_gamma   90.00
#
_symmetry.space_group_name_H-M   'P 1'
#
loop_
_entity.id
_entity.type
_entity.pdbx_description
1 polymer ?
#
loop_
_entity_poly.entity_id
_entity_poly.type
_entity_poly.pdbx_seq_one_letter_code
_entity_poly.pdbx_strand_id
1 'polypeptide(L)'
;MTLSVRGVVKLFRLVKREEELRRQILAFSISHDHRMVRIYGHYPVTDGEKTTYYRHSIHEFSFTALGGREKWTSYKFVMGIYNDWAPSHFRRLCSAIDELPEQSELSFSESTGLSQGIEGVNVQGSKFTSVLGEESQPAALSDSQNARSGAPVTRGNEKKSRRVPFILMSKAKGSPLSTRSWYPQPYQIPKAAPRQWLKQREKKKVMKQLGEMISRLSCLRFDKMGSFEDTGCFSVQACLSPGLLLHDRHALQGFFRWLFCSEKDYYYKSLLSAFFQHILFLTLEHHTFFAPVPVPSEYNSYDSYLPATDKWNDYVTLGSKIDSSKNRLDYFITGRILEGMIPSLTTESDAIMGSFEVGYPLHHLDLSASNIFVDDDYNITCIIDWAFSSSVPIAMLLATPGLPHPRDEIEPALDSAFRASVAKYFMREKKVTLHQTVWEMTRKVRLLQDYSLFAQLYTLVYEQQR
;
A
#
# COMPACT_ATOMS: atom_id res chain seq x y z
N MET A 1 5.49 -0.12 11.53
CA MET A 1 4.93 0.29 12.84
C MET A 1 5.87 1.14 13.68
N THR A 2 7.15 0.78 13.86
CA THR A 2 8.08 1.47 14.78
C THR A 2 8.16 2.99 14.58
N LEU A 3 8.17 3.47 13.33
CA LEU A 3 8.13 4.91 13.01
C LEU A 3 6.85 5.59 13.55
N SER A 4 5.69 4.96 13.37
CA SER A 4 4.40 5.44 13.87
C SER A 4 4.39 5.55 15.40
N VAL A 5 4.90 4.52 16.09
CA VAL A 5 5.02 4.49 17.56
C VAL A 5 6.01 5.55 18.05
N ARG A 6 7.13 5.76 17.35
CA ARG A 6 8.11 6.84 17.62
C ARG A 6 7.49 8.23 17.44
N GLY A 7 6.59 8.41 16.48
CA GLY A 7 5.82 9.64 16.28
C GLY A 7 4.93 9.96 17.49
N VAL A 8 4.20 8.97 18.00
CA VAL A 8 3.36 9.14 19.22
C VAL A 8 4.22 9.43 20.45
N VAL A 9 5.36 8.74 20.64
CA VAL A 9 6.26 9.03 21.76
C VAL A 9 6.86 10.44 21.69
N LYS A 10 7.27 10.90 20.49
CA LYS A 10 7.73 12.30 20.29
C LYS A 10 6.65 13.30 20.71
N LEU A 11 5.40 13.10 20.29
CA LEU A 11 4.28 13.98 20.66
C LEU A 11 4.10 14.07 22.18
N PHE A 12 4.02 12.93 22.87
CA PHE A 12 3.71 12.92 24.30
C PHE A 12 4.84 13.50 25.16
N ARG A 13 6.10 13.36 24.72
CA ARG A 13 7.24 14.03 25.36
C ARG A 13 7.21 15.55 25.26
N LEU A 14 6.74 16.11 24.13
CA LEU A 14 6.62 17.56 23.97
C LEU A 14 5.63 18.20 24.96
N VAL A 15 4.64 17.43 25.42
CA VAL A 15 3.68 17.84 26.46
C VAL A 15 3.93 17.16 27.83
N LYS A 16 5.07 16.48 28.02
CA LYS A 16 5.50 15.85 29.29
C LYS A 16 4.54 14.78 29.84
N ARG A 17 3.95 13.97 28.95
CA ARG A 17 2.95 12.92 29.24
C ARG A 17 3.40 11.52 28.81
N GLU A 18 4.69 11.31 28.60
CA GLU A 18 5.24 10.04 28.11
C GLU A 18 4.94 8.81 28.98
N GLU A 19 4.69 8.98 30.28
CA GLU A 19 4.29 7.88 31.17
C GLU A 19 2.90 7.30 30.82
N GLU A 20 2.00 8.04 30.16
CA GLU A 20 0.74 7.50 29.60
C GLU A 20 0.95 6.48 28.47
N LEU A 21 2.18 6.40 27.94
CA LEU A 21 2.56 5.49 26.88
C LEU A 21 3.31 4.26 27.40
N ARG A 22 3.78 4.28 28.66
CA ARG A 22 4.68 3.27 29.23
C ARG A 22 4.03 1.88 29.22
N ARG A 23 4.61 0.96 28.43
CA ARG A 23 4.07 -0.40 28.17
C ARG A 23 2.66 -0.45 27.56
N GLN A 24 2.09 0.68 27.12
CA GLN A 24 0.81 0.71 26.43
C GLN A 24 0.97 0.34 24.95
N ILE A 25 0.07 -0.49 24.42
CA ILE A 25 0.05 -0.79 22.99
C ILE A 25 -0.41 0.45 22.23
N LEU A 26 0.46 0.98 21.36
CA LEU A 26 0.23 2.18 20.55
C LEU A 26 0.01 1.88 19.07
N ALA A 27 0.27 0.64 18.64
CA ALA A 27 0.02 0.19 17.28
C ALA A 27 -0.11 -1.35 17.23
N PHE A 28 -0.78 -1.85 16.20
CA PHE A 28 -0.86 -3.29 15.91
C PHE A 28 -0.24 -3.60 14.55
N SER A 29 0.19 -4.84 14.35
CA SER A 29 0.49 -5.37 13.01
C SER A 29 0.04 -6.81 12.92
N ILE A 30 -0.52 -7.19 11.77
CA ILE A 30 -0.80 -8.57 11.44
C ILE A 30 0.11 -8.98 10.29
N SER A 31 0.85 -10.06 10.46
CA SER A 31 1.55 -10.76 9.38
C SER A 31 0.91 -12.12 9.18
N HIS A 32 0.85 -12.60 7.95
CA HIS A 32 0.32 -13.92 7.62
C HIS A 32 1.22 -14.58 6.58
N ASP A 33 1.11 -15.90 6.50
CA ASP A 33 1.63 -16.72 5.41
C ASP A 33 0.45 -17.55 4.85
N HIS A 34 0.71 -18.53 3.97
CA HIS A 34 -0.32 -19.39 3.37
C HIS A 34 -1.11 -20.26 4.37
N ARG A 35 -0.72 -20.32 5.66
CA ARG A 35 -1.32 -21.20 6.68
C ARG A 35 -1.57 -20.53 8.03
N MET A 36 -0.74 -19.58 8.43
CA MET A 36 -0.71 -18.98 9.77
C MET A 36 -1.01 -17.48 9.72
N VAL A 37 -1.61 -16.96 10.78
CA VAL A 37 -1.72 -15.54 11.08
C VAL A 37 -1.04 -15.26 12.41
N ARG A 38 -0.25 -14.19 12.46
CA ARG A 38 0.47 -13.71 13.66
C ARG A 38 0.07 -12.26 13.92
N ILE A 39 -0.53 -12.03 15.09
CA ILE A 39 -1.05 -10.74 15.52
C ILE A 39 -0.14 -10.17 16.60
N TYR A 40 0.34 -8.94 16.39
CA TYR A 40 1.29 -8.29 17.30
C TYR A 40 0.82 -6.92 17.78
N GLY A 41 1.10 -6.63 19.05
CA GLY A 41 1.01 -5.30 19.65
C GLY A 41 2.38 -4.65 19.79
N HIS A 42 2.51 -3.38 19.42
CA HIS A 42 3.74 -2.60 19.51
C HIS A 42 3.63 -1.55 20.61
N TYR A 43 4.60 -1.52 21.51
CA TYR A 43 4.61 -0.63 22.69
C TYR A 43 6.01 -0.05 22.94
N PRO A 44 6.10 1.19 23.46
CA PRO A 44 7.36 1.74 23.94
C PRO A 44 7.61 1.34 25.40
N VAL A 45 8.89 1.30 25.77
CA VAL A 45 9.34 1.45 27.16
C VAL A 45 10.20 2.72 27.21
N THR A 46 9.77 3.65 28.06
CA THR A 46 10.50 4.86 28.42
C THR A 46 11.43 4.60 29.58
N ASP A 47 12.65 5.13 29.49
CA ASP A 47 13.66 5.10 30.54
C ASP A 47 14.46 6.42 30.47
N GLY A 48 13.99 7.42 31.22
CA GLY A 48 14.41 8.81 31.04
C GLY A 48 14.25 9.27 29.58
N GLU A 49 15.32 9.84 29.02
CA GLU A 49 15.38 10.26 27.62
C GLU A 49 15.40 9.09 26.62
N LYS A 50 15.74 7.86 27.04
CA LYS A 50 15.78 6.70 26.15
C LYS A 50 14.36 6.18 25.89
N THR A 51 14.13 5.64 24.70
CA THR A 51 12.93 4.86 24.39
C THR A 51 13.32 3.65 23.56
N THR A 52 12.97 2.47 24.06
CA THR A 52 13.05 1.22 23.30
C THR A 52 11.65 0.79 22.87
N TYR A 53 11.56 0.16 21.70
CA TYR A 53 10.29 -0.21 21.07
C TYR A 53 10.22 -1.73 20.96
N TYR A 54 9.15 -2.32 21.49
CA TYR A 54 8.99 -3.76 21.57
C TYR A 54 7.71 -4.22 20.87
N ARG A 55 7.68 -5.50 20.53
CA ARG A 55 6.58 -6.18 19.85
C ARG A 55 6.18 -7.42 20.66
N HIS A 56 4.98 -7.41 21.23
CA HIS A 56 4.39 -8.56 21.91
C HIS A 56 3.53 -9.37 20.93
N SER A 57 3.59 -10.70 21.00
CA SER A 57 2.69 -11.59 20.26
C SER A 57 1.37 -11.69 21.01
N ILE A 58 0.27 -11.28 20.38
CA ILE A 58 -1.08 -11.29 20.96
C ILE A 58 -1.77 -12.62 20.67
N HIS A 59 -1.63 -13.13 19.44
CA HIS A 59 -2.15 -14.43 19.03
C HIS A 59 -1.39 -14.94 17.80
N GLU A 60 -1.15 -16.25 17.74
CA GLU A 60 -0.62 -16.95 16.55
C GLU A 60 -1.46 -18.21 16.33
N PHE A 61 -2.06 -18.34 15.15
CA PHE A 61 -3.02 -19.40 14.84
C PHE A 61 -2.96 -19.82 13.37
N SER A 62 -3.43 -21.03 13.07
CA SER A 62 -3.57 -21.51 11.71
C SER A 62 -5.01 -21.32 11.22
N PHE A 63 -5.19 -20.53 10.18
CA PHE A 63 -6.53 -20.20 9.65
C PHE A 63 -7.11 -21.29 8.73
N THR A 64 -6.28 -22.25 8.29
CA THR A 64 -6.68 -23.43 7.50
C THR A 64 -6.88 -24.69 8.34
N ALA A 65 -6.38 -24.71 9.59
CA ALA A 65 -6.57 -25.83 10.50
C ALA A 65 -8.02 -25.96 11.00
N LEU A 66 -8.38 -27.15 11.50
CA LEU A 66 -9.68 -27.43 12.13
C LEU A 66 -10.90 -27.01 11.28
N GLY A 67 -10.84 -27.23 9.96
CA GLY A 67 -11.92 -26.86 9.03
C GLY A 67 -12.13 -25.34 8.90
N GLY A 68 -11.07 -24.55 9.08
CA GLY A 68 -11.15 -23.09 8.97
C GLY A 68 -11.75 -22.38 10.18
N ARG A 69 -11.76 -23.02 11.36
CA ARG A 69 -12.39 -22.49 12.59
C ARG A 69 -11.98 -21.05 12.94
N GLU A 70 -10.72 -20.69 12.68
CA GLU A 70 -10.17 -19.35 12.95
C GLU A 70 -10.02 -18.47 11.69
N LYS A 71 -10.59 -18.85 10.53
CA LYS A 71 -10.57 -18.08 9.27
C LYS A 71 -10.98 -16.60 9.44
N TRP A 72 -11.87 -16.32 10.39
CA TRP A 72 -12.40 -14.99 10.69
C TRP A 72 -11.80 -14.33 11.94
N THR A 73 -10.85 -14.95 12.65
CA THR A 73 -10.27 -14.41 13.89
C THR A 73 -9.52 -13.10 13.65
N SER A 74 -8.72 -13.02 12.59
CA SER A 74 -8.00 -11.79 12.19
C SER A 74 -8.95 -10.64 11.86
N TYR A 75 -9.99 -10.89 11.07
CA TYR A 75 -11.03 -9.91 10.74
C TYR A 75 -11.75 -9.39 11.98
N LYS A 76 -12.19 -10.29 12.88
CA LYS A 76 -12.84 -9.91 14.14
C LYS A 76 -11.94 -9.03 15.01
N PHE A 77 -10.66 -9.36 15.11
CA PHE A 77 -9.67 -8.58 15.85
C PHE A 77 -9.46 -7.18 15.24
N VAL A 78 -9.32 -7.07 13.92
CA VAL A 78 -9.22 -5.78 13.22
C VAL A 78 -10.48 -4.93 13.42
N MET A 79 -11.67 -5.52 13.37
CA MET A 79 -12.91 -4.81 13.64
C MET A 79 -12.99 -4.31 15.10
N GLY A 80 -12.53 -5.08 16.08
CA GLY A 80 -12.40 -4.62 17.48
C GLY A 80 -11.42 -3.45 17.63
N ILE A 81 -10.28 -3.47 16.91
CA ILE A 81 -9.36 -2.32 16.87
C ILE A 81 -10.07 -1.08 16.35
N TYR A 82 -10.81 -1.15 15.24
CA TYR A 82 -11.46 0.01 14.65
C TYR A 82 -12.68 0.51 15.44
N ASN A 83 -13.43 -0.37 16.08
CA ASN A 83 -14.63 0.00 16.85
C ASN A 83 -14.27 0.55 18.24
N ASP A 84 -13.34 -0.09 18.95
CA ASP A 84 -13.15 0.12 20.40
C ASP A 84 -11.84 0.86 20.70
N TRP A 85 -10.72 0.36 20.20
CA TRP A 85 -9.39 0.90 20.51
C TRP A 85 -9.09 2.19 19.76
N ALA A 86 -9.34 2.27 18.45
CA ALA A 86 -8.96 3.40 17.62
C ALA A 86 -9.67 4.71 18.01
N PRO A 87 -10.99 4.74 18.34
CA PRO A 87 -11.64 5.95 18.84
C PRO A 87 -11.17 6.36 20.25
N SER A 88 -10.67 5.42 21.05
CA SER A 88 -10.01 5.73 22.33
C SER A 88 -8.61 6.32 22.11
N HIS A 89 -7.79 5.67 21.27
CA HIS A 89 -6.45 6.16 20.97
C HIS A 89 -6.48 7.52 20.28
N PHE A 90 -7.39 7.74 19.32
CA PHE A 90 -7.56 9.04 18.66
C PHE A 90 -7.85 10.16 19.65
N ARG A 91 -8.77 9.95 20.61
CA ARG A 91 -9.03 10.93 21.69
C ARG A 91 -7.80 11.18 22.57
N ARG A 92 -7.06 10.14 22.94
CA ARG A 92 -5.79 10.27 23.69
C ARG A 92 -4.77 11.10 22.90
N LEU A 93 -4.61 10.84 21.60
CA LEU A 93 -3.75 11.64 20.72
C LEU A 93 -4.20 13.11 20.71
N CYS A 94 -5.50 13.39 20.50
CA CYS A 94 -6.03 14.75 20.47
C CYS A 94 -5.76 15.53 21.77
N SER A 95 -5.92 14.92 22.94
CA SER A 95 -5.64 15.60 24.22
C SER A 95 -4.18 16.07 24.31
N ALA A 96 -3.20 15.21 24.02
CA ALA A 96 -1.79 15.58 24.03
C ALA A 96 -1.40 16.60 22.92
N ILE A 97 -2.32 16.88 21.99
CA ILE A 97 -2.14 17.74 20.84
C ILE A 97 -2.74 19.14 21.08
N ASP A 98 -3.85 19.21 21.81
CA ASP A 98 -4.50 20.48 22.22
C ASP A 98 -3.69 21.25 23.30
N GLU A 99 -2.72 20.56 23.90
CA GLU A 99 -1.77 21.01 24.93
C GLU A 99 -0.42 21.48 24.35
N LEU A 100 -0.20 21.39 23.02
CA LEU A 100 1.04 21.84 22.37
C LEU A 100 1.20 23.38 22.42
N PRO A 101 2.42 23.92 22.65
CA PRO A 101 2.69 25.36 22.59
C PRO A 101 2.46 25.96 21.20
N GLU A 102 1.89 27.15 21.14
CA GLU A 102 1.55 27.84 19.87
C GLU A 102 2.77 28.32 19.05
N GLN A 103 3.99 28.15 19.58
CA GLN A 103 5.26 28.42 18.89
C GLN A 103 6.11 27.15 18.64
N SER A 104 5.58 25.96 18.88
CA SER A 104 6.28 24.71 18.57
C SER A 104 6.26 24.41 17.06
N GLU A 105 7.15 25.06 16.31
CA GLU A 105 7.60 24.49 15.04
C GLU A 105 8.15 23.09 15.30
N LEU A 106 7.45 22.08 14.77
CA LEU A 106 7.86 20.67 14.83
C LEU A 106 9.03 20.44 13.86
N SER A 107 10.18 21.03 14.17
CA SER A 107 11.43 20.76 13.46
C SER A 107 11.85 19.31 13.75
N PHE A 108 11.78 18.46 12.74
CA PHE A 108 12.33 17.11 12.80
C PHE A 108 13.84 17.16 12.56
N SER A 109 14.52 17.95 13.41
CA SER A 109 15.97 18.11 13.42
C SER A 109 16.69 16.77 13.50
N GLU A 110 17.73 16.64 12.69
CA GLU A 110 18.51 15.42 12.51
C GLU A 110 19.43 15.19 13.71
N SER A 111 18.98 14.34 14.63
CA SER A 111 19.82 13.78 15.69
C SER A 111 19.79 12.25 15.65
N THR A 112 20.22 11.70 14.51
CA THR A 112 20.70 10.32 14.39
C THR A 112 22.01 10.18 15.17
N GLY A 113 21.90 9.93 16.47
CA GLY A 113 23.03 9.55 17.35
C GLY A 113 23.58 8.15 17.02
N LEU A 114 24.09 7.98 15.80
CA LEU A 114 24.71 6.78 15.25
C LEU A 114 26.21 6.98 14.97
N SER A 115 26.80 8.02 15.56
CA SER A 115 28.16 8.51 15.29
C SER A 115 29.11 8.33 16.47
N GLN A 116 29.12 7.13 17.10
CA GLN A 116 30.21 6.69 17.97
C GLN A 116 30.62 5.23 17.69
N GLY A 117 31.82 5.07 17.15
CA GLY A 117 32.69 3.90 17.33
C GLY A 117 32.17 2.51 16.97
N ILE A 118 32.45 2.06 15.74
CA ILE A 118 32.76 0.65 15.49
C ILE A 118 34.19 0.57 14.95
N GLU A 119 35.17 0.65 15.85
CA GLU A 119 36.45 -0.01 15.63
C GLU A 119 36.26 -1.50 16.00
N GLY A 120 36.83 -2.39 15.19
CA GLY A 120 36.42 -3.79 15.20
C GLY A 120 37.17 -4.68 16.20
N VAL A 121 36.58 -5.83 16.55
CA VAL A 121 37.31 -7.11 16.60
C VAL A 121 36.34 -8.31 16.46
N ASN A 122 36.64 -9.12 15.45
CA ASN A 122 36.54 -10.59 15.36
C ASN A 122 35.54 -11.40 16.25
N VAL A 123 34.52 -11.97 15.58
CA VAL A 123 34.15 -13.41 15.57
C VAL A 123 33.70 -14.16 16.87
N GLN A 124 32.83 -15.17 16.63
CA GLN A 124 32.43 -16.28 17.51
C GLN A 124 31.42 -16.03 18.65
N GLY A 125 30.15 -16.33 18.34
CA GLY A 125 29.39 -17.33 19.10
C GLY A 125 28.69 -16.90 20.40
N SER A 126 27.37 -16.75 20.33
CA SER A 126 26.49 -16.95 21.49
C SER A 126 25.18 -17.62 21.09
N LYS A 127 24.79 -18.68 21.80
CA LYS A 127 23.49 -19.34 21.68
C LYS A 127 22.52 -18.65 22.65
N PHE A 128 21.38 -18.17 22.17
CA PHE A 128 20.33 -17.68 23.06
C PHE A 128 19.50 -18.85 23.59
N THR A 129 19.88 -19.36 24.77
CA THR A 129 19.12 -20.39 25.49
C THR A 129 17.96 -19.74 26.26
N SER A 130 16.72 -20.07 25.91
CA SER A 130 15.54 -19.69 26.67
C SER A 130 15.41 -20.54 27.95
N VAL A 131 15.60 -19.92 29.11
CA VAL A 131 15.25 -20.53 30.41
C VAL A 131 13.77 -20.24 30.69
N LEU A 132 13.01 -21.27 31.03
CA LEU A 132 11.61 -21.16 31.45
C LEU A 132 11.54 -20.76 32.93
N GLY A 133 10.49 -20.01 33.27
CA GLY A 133 10.10 -19.71 34.65
C GLY A 133 8.58 -19.76 34.73
N GLU A 134 8.05 -20.52 35.68
CA GLU A 134 6.64 -20.91 35.71
C GLU A 134 5.76 -20.00 36.60
N GLU A 135 4.46 -20.04 36.28
CA GLU A 135 3.26 -19.80 37.11
C GLU A 135 3.24 -18.74 38.23
N SER A 136 2.19 -17.90 38.19
CA SER A 136 1.22 -17.81 39.30
C SER A 136 -0.06 -17.04 38.91
N GLN A 137 -1.21 -17.64 39.22
CA GLN A 137 -2.55 -17.05 39.31
C GLN A 137 -3.13 -17.50 40.68
N PRO A 138 -4.06 -16.77 41.35
CA PRO A 138 -5.45 -16.69 40.87
C PRO A 138 -6.32 -15.49 41.34
N ALA A 139 -7.60 -15.55 40.90
CA ALA A 139 -8.82 -15.12 41.61
C ALA A 139 -9.14 -13.62 41.88
N ALA A 140 -9.98 -13.10 40.97
CA ALA A 140 -11.16 -12.24 41.15
C ALA A 140 -11.67 -11.81 42.55
N LEU A 141 -12.25 -10.59 42.59
CA LEU A 141 -13.47 -10.26 43.36
C LEU A 141 -14.27 -9.14 42.65
N SER A 142 -15.49 -8.85 43.12
CA SER A 142 -16.61 -8.31 42.31
C SER A 142 -17.19 -6.95 42.73
N ASP A 143 -17.81 -6.28 41.75
CA ASP A 143 -18.98 -5.39 41.80
C ASP A 143 -19.19 -4.37 42.94
N SER A 144 -19.48 -3.12 42.56
CA SER A 144 -20.74 -2.47 42.95
C SER A 144 -21.05 -1.24 42.10
N GLN A 145 -22.34 -0.98 41.86
CA GLN A 145 -22.86 0.21 41.19
C GLN A 145 -23.32 1.25 42.21
N ASN A 146 -23.33 2.54 41.85
CA ASN A 146 -24.41 3.45 42.26
C ASN A 146 -24.48 4.71 41.40
N ALA A 147 -25.64 5.37 41.36
CA ALA A 147 -25.88 6.54 40.52
C ALA A 147 -27.02 7.44 41.04
N ARG A 148 -26.90 8.78 40.89
CA ARG A 148 -27.92 9.73 40.39
C ARG A 148 -27.60 11.21 40.65
N SER A 149 -28.23 12.08 39.85
CA SER A 149 -28.42 13.55 40.01
C SER A 149 -27.17 14.46 39.90
N GLY A 150 -27.29 15.70 39.41
CA GLY A 150 -28.42 16.29 38.66
C GLY A 150 -28.38 17.83 38.51
N ALA A 151 -28.39 18.32 37.26
CA ALA A 151 -28.61 19.72 36.84
C ALA A 151 -27.50 20.75 37.24
N PRO A 152 -27.57 22.03 36.80
CA PRO A 152 -27.65 22.46 35.39
C PRO A 152 -26.66 23.61 35.04
N VAL A 153 -26.06 23.63 33.84
CA VAL A 153 -25.17 24.75 33.40
C VAL A 153 -25.42 25.22 31.95
N THR A 154 -25.53 26.54 31.85
CA THR A 154 -25.76 27.47 30.72
C THR A 154 -25.20 27.17 29.32
N ARG A 155 -25.87 27.74 28.29
CA ARG A 155 -25.23 28.12 27.00
C ARG A 155 -23.99 28.98 27.24
N GLY A 156 -22.86 28.67 26.61
CA GLY A 156 -21.66 29.52 26.68
C GLY A 156 -20.56 29.13 25.70
N ASN A 157 -20.28 30.05 24.77
CA ASN A 157 -19.12 30.15 23.88
C ASN A 157 -18.78 28.97 22.94
N GLU A 158 -18.66 29.31 21.66
CA GLU A 158 -17.94 28.50 20.68
C GLU A 158 -16.46 28.37 21.09
N LYS A 159 -16.11 27.26 21.75
CA LYS A 159 -14.71 26.86 21.81
C LYS A 159 -14.26 26.59 20.37
N LYS A 160 -13.44 27.49 19.81
CA LYS A 160 -12.61 27.21 18.64
C LYS A 160 -11.89 25.89 18.93
N SER A 161 -12.37 24.79 18.34
CA SER A 161 -11.72 23.50 18.46
C SER A 161 -10.29 23.68 17.97
N ARG A 162 -9.32 23.58 18.90
CA ARG A 162 -7.91 23.54 18.53
C ARG A 162 -7.80 22.37 17.58
N ARG A 163 -7.39 22.70 16.35
CA ARG A 163 -7.41 21.73 15.27
C ARG A 163 -6.21 20.85 15.45
N VAL A 164 -6.48 19.67 15.97
CA VAL A 164 -5.56 18.55 16.14
C VAL A 164 -4.38 18.66 15.16
N PRO A 165 -3.14 18.93 15.59
CA PRO A 165 -1.97 18.78 14.73
C PRO A 165 -1.79 17.30 14.34
N PHE A 166 -2.50 16.93 13.26
CA PHE A 166 -2.44 15.63 12.59
C PHE A 166 -0.99 15.14 12.56
N ILE A 167 -0.75 13.94 13.11
CA ILE A 167 0.61 13.42 13.28
C ILE A 167 1.28 13.26 11.91
N LEU A 168 2.14 14.22 11.60
CA LEU A 168 3.21 14.16 10.59
C LEU A 168 2.77 14.06 9.12
N MET A 169 1.64 14.67 8.77
CA MET A 169 1.40 15.15 7.40
C MET A 169 0.82 16.56 7.41
N SER A 170 1.18 17.37 6.42
CA SER A 170 0.50 18.65 6.19
C SER A 170 -0.99 18.40 5.95
N LYS A 171 -1.86 19.30 6.42
CA LYS A 171 -3.32 19.07 6.34
C LYS A 171 -3.80 19.12 4.88
N ALA A 172 -3.87 17.95 4.25
CA ALA A 172 -4.54 17.74 2.98
C ALA A 172 -5.97 18.29 3.06
N LYS A 173 -6.33 19.17 2.13
CA LYS A 173 -7.68 19.75 2.05
C LYS A 173 -8.66 18.72 1.49
N GLY A 174 -9.95 18.87 1.77
CA GLY A 174 -10.96 17.89 1.39
C GLY A 174 -10.89 16.60 2.23
N SER A 175 -11.28 15.46 1.66
CA SER A 175 -11.21 14.14 2.30
C SER A 175 -10.81 13.05 1.29
N PRO A 176 -10.29 11.89 1.74
CA PRO A 176 -9.92 10.78 0.86
C PRO A 176 -11.06 10.37 -0.07
N LEU A 177 -10.75 10.05 -1.32
CA LEU A 177 -11.73 9.62 -2.31
C LEU A 177 -12.45 8.32 -1.87
N SER A 178 -11.76 7.46 -1.11
CA SER A 178 -12.27 6.23 -0.48
C SER A 178 -13.34 6.43 0.61
N THR A 179 -13.59 7.66 1.08
CA THR A 179 -14.76 7.94 1.95
C THR A 179 -16.08 7.79 1.18
N ARG A 180 -16.03 7.91 -0.15
CA ARG A 180 -17.13 7.63 -1.08
C ARG A 180 -17.01 6.20 -1.61
N SER A 181 -18.14 5.60 -2.03
CA SER A 181 -18.11 4.32 -2.74
C SER A 181 -17.75 4.56 -4.21
N TRP A 182 -16.79 3.82 -4.75
CA TRP A 182 -16.39 3.94 -6.16
C TRP A 182 -17.34 3.17 -7.07
N TYR A 183 -17.42 1.86 -6.88
CA TYR A 183 -18.54 1.06 -7.37
C TYR A 183 -19.82 1.40 -6.59
N PRO A 184 -21.03 1.19 -7.16
CA PRO A 184 -22.23 1.08 -6.33
C PRO A 184 -21.96 0.01 -5.27
N GLN A 185 -22.34 0.24 -4.02
CA GLN A 185 -22.06 -0.73 -2.96
C GLN A 185 -22.66 -2.10 -3.35
N PRO A 186 -21.89 -3.20 -3.34
CA PRO A 186 -22.50 -4.52 -3.30
C PRO A 186 -23.29 -4.60 -1.99
N TYR A 187 -24.61 -4.68 -2.17
CA TYR A 187 -25.68 -4.78 -1.20
C TYR A 187 -25.26 -5.25 0.20
N GLN A 188 -25.31 -4.31 1.15
CA GLN A 188 -25.26 -4.52 2.61
C GLN A 188 -24.09 -5.38 3.14
N ILE A 189 -22.91 -4.77 3.31
CA ILE A 189 -22.03 -5.19 4.41
C ILE A 189 -22.79 -4.92 5.73
N PRO A 190 -23.18 -5.92 6.54
CA PRO A 190 -24.27 -5.77 7.53
C PRO A 190 -24.07 -4.78 8.70
N LYS A 191 -22.94 -4.07 8.75
CA LYS A 191 -22.59 -3.08 9.79
C LYS A 191 -21.88 -1.83 9.25
N ALA A 192 -21.77 -1.66 7.93
CA ALA A 192 -21.13 -0.48 7.36
C ALA A 192 -22.15 0.65 7.12
N ALA A 193 -21.86 1.87 7.59
CA ALA A 193 -22.66 3.04 7.25
C ALA A 193 -22.70 3.26 5.72
N PRO A 194 -23.85 3.64 5.12
CA PRO A 194 -23.98 3.83 3.69
C PRO A 194 -23.07 4.98 3.22
N ARG A 195 -22.07 4.66 2.39
CA ARG A 195 -21.20 5.67 1.77
C ARG A 195 -21.86 6.22 0.52
N GLN A 196 -21.83 7.54 0.34
CA GLN A 196 -22.29 8.17 -0.90
C GLN A 196 -21.52 7.58 -2.09
N TRP A 197 -22.24 7.15 -3.13
CA TRP A 197 -21.67 6.55 -4.34
C TRP A 197 -21.29 7.65 -5.36
N LEU A 198 -20.10 7.50 -5.95
CA LEU A 198 -19.58 8.33 -7.04
C LEU A 198 -20.30 8.04 -8.36
N LYS A 199 -21.07 9.02 -8.84
CA LYS A 199 -21.74 8.94 -10.14
C LYS A 199 -20.69 8.96 -11.27
N GLN A 200 -21.05 8.42 -12.43
CA GLN A 200 -20.13 8.30 -13.56
C GLN A 200 -19.52 9.63 -14.02
N ARG A 201 -20.25 10.75 -13.86
CA ARG A 201 -19.74 12.11 -14.11
C ARG A 201 -18.63 12.52 -13.14
N GLU A 202 -18.72 12.11 -11.87
CA GLU A 202 -17.77 12.45 -10.81
C GLU A 202 -16.50 11.60 -10.93
N LYS A 203 -16.64 10.29 -11.18
CA LYS A 203 -15.49 9.44 -11.57
C LYS A 203 -14.74 10.02 -12.78
N LYS A 204 -15.46 10.37 -13.87
CA LYS A 204 -14.86 11.01 -15.06
C LYS A 204 -14.19 12.35 -14.75
N LYS A 205 -14.69 13.13 -13.78
CA LYS A 205 -14.05 14.38 -13.33
C LYS A 205 -12.72 14.09 -12.61
N VAL A 206 -12.67 13.08 -11.74
CA VAL A 206 -11.41 12.65 -11.09
C VAL A 206 -10.41 12.15 -12.12
N MET A 207 -10.81 11.25 -13.03
CA MET A 207 -9.89 10.68 -14.04
C MET A 207 -9.29 11.72 -14.99
N LYS A 208 -10.05 12.76 -15.37
CA LYS A 208 -9.52 13.90 -16.15
C LYS A 208 -8.47 14.68 -15.38
N GLN A 209 -8.71 14.96 -14.10
CA GLN A 209 -7.73 15.67 -13.26
C GLN A 209 -6.47 14.82 -13.02
N LEU A 210 -6.61 13.52 -12.79
CA LEU A 210 -5.46 12.61 -12.70
C LEU A 210 -4.62 12.64 -13.99
N GLY A 211 -5.25 12.64 -15.17
CA GLY A 211 -4.54 12.76 -16.44
C GLY A 211 -3.86 14.12 -16.63
N GLU A 212 -4.51 15.23 -16.25
CA GLU A 212 -3.88 16.57 -16.25
C GLU A 212 -2.70 16.66 -15.26
N MET A 213 -2.79 16.03 -14.07
CA MET A 213 -1.70 15.97 -13.10
C MET A 213 -0.55 15.08 -13.57
N ILE A 214 -0.85 13.90 -14.11
CA ILE A 214 0.13 12.99 -14.71
C ILE A 214 0.86 13.66 -15.88
N SER A 215 0.16 14.45 -16.70
CA SER A 215 0.78 15.22 -17.78
C SER A 215 1.66 16.37 -17.31
N ARG A 216 1.52 16.84 -16.06
CA ARG A 216 2.49 17.77 -15.44
C ARG A 216 3.69 17.01 -14.87
N LEU A 217 3.48 15.85 -14.27
CA LEU A 217 4.54 14.96 -13.80
C LEU A 217 5.44 14.48 -14.96
N SER A 218 4.92 14.35 -16.19
CA SER A 218 5.72 14.01 -17.38
C SER A 218 6.85 15.00 -17.70
N CYS A 219 6.78 16.24 -17.19
CA CYS A 219 7.84 17.23 -17.33
C CYS A 219 8.91 17.17 -16.21
N LEU A 220 8.62 16.50 -15.07
CA LEU A 220 9.57 16.34 -13.96
C LEU A 220 10.45 15.10 -14.18
N ARG A 221 11.37 15.16 -15.17
CA ARG A 221 12.30 14.08 -15.53
C ARG A 221 13.53 14.03 -14.60
N PHE A 222 14.17 12.86 -14.52
CA PHE A 222 15.43 12.59 -13.79
C PHE A 222 16.35 11.73 -14.66
N ASP A 223 17.67 11.87 -14.54
CA ASP A 223 18.63 11.18 -15.44
C ASP A 223 18.64 9.64 -15.32
N LYS A 224 18.14 9.09 -14.20
CA LYS A 224 18.17 7.66 -13.87
C LYS A 224 16.83 7.16 -13.35
N MET A 225 16.54 5.87 -13.54
CA MET A 225 15.43 5.18 -12.85
C MET A 225 15.88 4.70 -11.47
N GLY A 226 15.05 4.94 -10.46
CA GLY A 226 15.28 4.53 -9.08
C GLY A 226 14.31 5.19 -8.10
N SER A 227 14.40 4.80 -6.83
CA SER A 227 13.66 5.46 -5.75
C SER A 227 14.48 6.59 -5.15
N PHE A 228 13.80 7.52 -4.46
CA PHE A 228 14.43 8.69 -3.85
C PHE A 228 14.76 8.40 -2.39
N GLU A 229 15.98 8.71 -1.97
CA GLU A 229 16.40 8.66 -0.57
C GLU A 229 16.85 10.04 -0.11
N ASP A 230 16.44 10.42 1.09
CA ASP A 230 16.84 11.67 1.72
C ASP A 230 18.03 11.41 2.66
N THR A 231 19.23 11.65 2.12
CA THR A 231 20.49 11.62 2.87
C THR A 231 21.07 13.03 3.01
N GLY A 232 20.22 14.04 3.17
CA GLY A 232 20.60 15.47 3.17
C GLY A 232 20.83 16.05 1.77
N CYS A 233 20.67 15.26 0.71
CA CYS A 233 20.64 15.69 -0.68
C CYS A 233 19.79 14.72 -1.51
N PHE A 234 18.89 15.23 -2.36
CA PHE A 234 18.00 14.41 -3.17
C PHE A 234 18.79 13.60 -4.20
N SER A 235 18.92 12.30 -3.96
CA SER A 235 19.58 11.36 -4.87
C SER A 235 18.65 10.24 -5.32
N VAL A 236 18.76 9.86 -6.58
CA VAL A 236 18.11 8.64 -7.13
C VAL A 236 18.99 7.45 -6.77
N GLN A 237 18.44 6.51 -6.02
CA GLN A 237 19.12 5.33 -5.49
C GLN A 237 18.57 4.03 -6.11
N ALA A 238 18.82 2.88 -5.48
CA ALA A 238 18.26 1.59 -5.89
C ALA A 238 16.74 1.64 -6.09
N CYS A 239 16.20 0.86 -7.03
CA CYS A 239 14.78 0.88 -7.33
C CYS A 239 13.98 0.08 -6.29
N LEU A 240 13.33 0.76 -5.36
CA LEU A 240 12.51 0.17 -4.29
C LEU A 240 11.07 -0.12 -4.76
N SER A 241 10.87 -0.41 -6.05
CA SER A 241 9.53 -0.64 -6.60
C SER A 241 8.86 -1.88 -5.98
N PRO A 242 7.54 -1.87 -5.73
CA PRO A 242 6.85 -2.98 -5.07
C PRO A 242 7.09 -4.36 -5.70
N GLY A 243 7.22 -4.43 -7.03
CA GLY A 243 7.49 -5.67 -7.76
C GLY A 243 8.86 -6.31 -7.48
N LEU A 244 9.82 -5.55 -6.95
CA LEU A 244 11.17 -6.01 -6.59
C LEU A 244 11.32 -6.30 -5.08
N LEU A 245 10.39 -5.86 -4.23
CA LEU A 245 10.52 -5.93 -2.76
C LEU A 245 9.41 -6.72 -2.05
N LEU A 246 8.15 -6.60 -2.48
CA LEU A 246 7.01 -7.26 -1.83
C LEU A 246 7.00 -8.77 -2.08
N HIS A 247 6.20 -9.50 -1.29
CA HIS A 247 6.13 -10.97 -1.30
C HIS A 247 7.54 -11.59 -1.15
N ASP A 248 8.24 -11.14 -0.09
CA ASP A 248 9.61 -11.50 0.33
C ASP A 248 10.73 -11.39 -0.70
N ARG A 249 10.47 -10.77 -1.86
CA ARG A 249 11.48 -10.52 -2.89
C ARG A 249 12.63 -9.65 -2.40
N HIS A 250 12.40 -8.81 -1.39
CA HIS A 250 13.47 -8.05 -0.72
C HIS A 250 14.58 -8.93 -0.14
N ALA A 251 14.30 -10.17 0.27
CA ALA A 251 15.27 -11.10 0.84
C ALA A 251 16.08 -11.90 -0.20
N LEU A 252 15.63 -11.94 -1.47
CA LEU A 252 16.29 -12.70 -2.54
C LEU A 252 17.63 -12.09 -2.96
N GLN A 253 18.70 -12.88 -2.93
CA GLN A 253 20.03 -12.46 -3.37
C GLN A 253 20.23 -12.74 -4.88
N GLY A 254 21.17 -12.05 -5.52
CA GLY A 254 21.67 -12.43 -6.85
C GLY A 254 20.98 -11.82 -8.09
N PHE A 255 20.10 -10.82 -7.94
CA PHE A 255 19.61 -10.03 -9.09
C PHE A 255 19.79 -8.52 -8.92
N PHE A 256 19.91 -7.80 -10.03
CA PHE A 256 20.18 -6.36 -10.04
C PHE A 256 18.97 -5.55 -9.55
N ARG A 257 19.20 -4.72 -8.53
CA ARG A 257 18.28 -3.67 -8.02
C ARG A 257 18.86 -2.25 -8.15
N TRP A 258 20.05 -2.15 -8.73
CA TRP A 258 20.89 -0.95 -8.78
C TRP A 258 20.43 0.06 -9.82
N LEU A 259 20.99 1.28 -9.76
CA LEU A 259 20.61 2.41 -10.59
C LEU A 259 20.72 2.07 -12.09
N PHE A 260 19.62 2.21 -12.83
CA PHE A 260 19.60 1.94 -14.26
C PHE A 260 20.12 3.16 -15.02
N CYS A 261 21.40 3.13 -15.43
CA CYS A 261 22.06 4.18 -16.20
C CYS A 261 21.78 4.11 -17.72
N SER A 262 21.30 2.97 -18.23
CA SER A 262 20.90 2.79 -19.64
C SER A 262 19.88 1.66 -19.75
N GLU A 263 19.20 1.60 -20.90
CA GLU A 263 18.26 0.56 -21.36
C GLU A 263 17.05 0.23 -20.46
N LYS A 264 15.86 0.52 -21.00
CA LYS A 264 14.55 0.06 -20.48
C LYS A 264 14.49 -1.46 -20.32
N ASP A 265 15.20 -2.16 -21.19
CA ASP A 265 15.41 -3.60 -21.17
C ASP A 265 15.84 -4.08 -19.77
N TYR A 266 16.76 -3.40 -19.09
CA TYR A 266 17.20 -3.80 -17.75
C TYR A 266 16.09 -3.68 -16.70
N TYR A 267 15.19 -2.69 -16.79
CA TYR A 267 14.07 -2.58 -15.84
C TYR A 267 13.11 -3.78 -15.96
N TYR A 268 12.69 -4.11 -17.18
CA TYR A 268 11.81 -5.26 -17.42
C TYR A 268 12.53 -6.59 -17.16
N LYS A 269 13.80 -6.73 -17.55
CA LYS A 269 14.64 -7.91 -17.21
C LYS A 269 14.84 -8.06 -15.71
N SER A 270 14.96 -6.99 -14.92
CA SER A 270 15.07 -7.05 -13.46
C SER A 270 13.75 -7.43 -12.79
N LEU A 271 12.61 -6.89 -13.24
CA LEU A 271 11.29 -7.34 -12.78
C LEU A 271 11.05 -8.82 -13.10
N LEU A 272 11.42 -9.25 -14.31
CA LEU A 272 11.28 -10.65 -14.75
C LEU A 272 12.25 -11.59 -14.02
N SER A 273 13.48 -11.13 -13.74
CA SER A 273 14.44 -11.87 -12.90
C SER A 273 13.90 -12.04 -11.48
N ALA A 274 13.36 -10.99 -10.86
CA ALA A 274 12.71 -11.07 -9.55
C ALA A 274 11.47 -11.99 -9.56
N PHE A 275 10.72 -12.04 -10.67
CA PHE A 275 9.60 -12.96 -10.87
C PHE A 275 10.06 -14.43 -10.98
N PHE A 276 11.05 -14.75 -11.81
CA PHE A 276 11.63 -16.10 -11.88
C PHE A 276 12.24 -16.54 -10.55
N GLN A 277 13.00 -15.67 -9.88
CA GLN A 277 13.60 -15.94 -8.57
C GLN A 277 12.52 -16.20 -7.50
N HIS A 278 11.39 -15.48 -7.54
CA HIS A 278 10.23 -15.73 -6.68
C HIS A 278 9.57 -17.09 -6.99
N ILE A 279 9.38 -17.46 -8.27
CA ILE A 279 8.84 -18.78 -8.68
C ILE A 279 9.75 -19.95 -8.27
N LEU A 280 11.06 -19.74 -8.22
CA LEU A 280 12.04 -20.77 -7.85
C LEU A 280 12.19 -20.90 -6.33
N PHE A 281 12.37 -19.79 -5.61
CA PHE A 281 12.87 -19.79 -4.23
C PHE A 281 11.88 -19.31 -3.16
N LEU A 282 10.74 -18.74 -3.55
CA LEU A 282 9.70 -18.29 -2.61
C LEU A 282 8.42 -19.12 -2.77
N THR A 283 7.47 -18.93 -1.85
CA THR A 283 6.14 -19.56 -1.89
C THR A 283 5.20 -18.70 -2.74
N LEU A 284 4.43 -19.31 -3.64
CA LEU A 284 3.31 -18.66 -4.32
C LEU A 284 2.10 -18.61 -3.38
N GLU A 285 1.62 -17.40 -3.06
CA GLU A 285 0.65 -17.20 -1.97
C GLU A 285 -0.79 -16.84 -2.41
N HIS A 286 -1.01 -16.29 -3.60
CA HIS A 286 -2.27 -15.58 -3.91
C HIS A 286 -3.14 -16.22 -4.99
N HIS A 287 -2.56 -16.74 -6.08
CA HIS A 287 -3.34 -17.15 -7.25
C HIS A 287 -2.81 -18.43 -7.90
N THR A 288 -3.72 -19.25 -8.42
CA THR A 288 -3.39 -20.31 -9.39
C THR A 288 -3.63 -19.73 -10.78
N PHE A 289 -2.62 -19.68 -11.64
CA PHE A 289 -2.57 -18.81 -12.83
C PHE A 289 -3.79 -18.97 -13.76
N PHE A 290 -4.18 -20.22 -14.04
CA PHE A 290 -5.34 -20.53 -14.90
C PHE A 290 -6.68 -20.69 -14.14
N ALA A 291 -6.74 -20.45 -12.83
CA ALA A 291 -7.97 -20.59 -12.06
C ALA A 291 -8.69 -19.24 -11.93
N PRO A 292 -9.96 -19.11 -12.35
CA PRO A 292 -10.71 -17.87 -12.19
C PRO A 292 -10.89 -17.57 -10.70
N VAL A 293 -10.59 -16.34 -10.30
CA VAL A 293 -10.80 -15.83 -8.94
C VAL A 293 -12.18 -15.19 -8.90
N PRO A 294 -13.12 -15.59 -8.02
CA PRO A 294 -14.44 -14.97 -7.94
C PRO A 294 -14.35 -13.46 -7.74
N VAL A 295 -14.93 -12.67 -8.65
CA VAL A 295 -14.93 -11.21 -8.58
C VAL A 295 -16.32 -10.73 -8.12
N PRO A 296 -16.45 -9.85 -7.11
CA PRO A 296 -17.75 -9.45 -6.56
C PRO A 296 -18.78 -8.91 -7.57
N SER A 297 -18.34 -8.38 -8.72
CA SER A 297 -19.19 -7.88 -9.81
C SER A 297 -19.85 -8.97 -10.66
N GLU A 298 -19.41 -10.22 -10.56
CA GLU A 298 -19.99 -11.37 -11.29
C GLU A 298 -21.22 -11.97 -10.59
N TYR A 299 -21.53 -11.51 -9.35
CA TYR A 299 -22.50 -12.14 -8.46
C TYR A 299 -23.65 -11.19 -8.10
N ASN A 300 -24.88 -11.71 -8.15
CA ASN A 300 -26.09 -10.93 -7.87
C ASN A 300 -26.25 -10.53 -6.39
N SER A 301 -25.57 -11.21 -5.46
CA SER A 301 -25.61 -10.92 -4.03
C SER A 301 -24.34 -11.39 -3.30
N TYR A 302 -24.04 -10.79 -2.14
CA TYR A 302 -22.91 -11.24 -1.32
C TYR A 302 -23.09 -12.67 -0.80
N ASP A 303 -24.33 -13.10 -0.57
CA ASP A 303 -24.69 -14.49 -0.20
C ASP A 303 -24.43 -15.50 -1.32
N SER A 304 -24.33 -15.06 -2.58
CA SER A 304 -23.91 -15.90 -3.71
C SER A 304 -22.40 -15.82 -3.99
N TYR A 305 -21.78 -14.69 -3.68
CA TYR A 305 -20.34 -14.47 -3.78
C TYR A 305 -19.56 -15.27 -2.71
N LEU A 306 -19.94 -15.18 -1.42
CA LEU A 306 -19.22 -15.84 -0.33
C LEU A 306 -19.06 -17.36 -0.53
N PRO A 307 -20.10 -18.14 -0.88
CA PRO A 307 -19.94 -19.57 -1.17
C PRO A 307 -19.09 -19.87 -2.41
N ALA A 308 -18.98 -18.93 -3.36
CA ALA A 308 -18.06 -19.07 -4.49
C ALA A 308 -16.61 -18.81 -4.08
N THR A 309 -16.37 -17.77 -3.27
CA THR A 309 -15.07 -17.52 -2.64
C THR A 309 -14.64 -18.70 -1.75
N ASP A 310 -15.55 -19.29 -0.97
CA ASP A 310 -15.24 -20.46 -0.13
C ASP A 310 -14.93 -21.69 -0.99
N LYS A 311 -15.75 -22.03 -2.00
CA LYS A 311 -15.44 -23.10 -2.96
C LYS A 311 -14.11 -22.90 -3.68
N TRP A 312 -13.73 -21.66 -4.00
CA TRP A 312 -12.44 -21.34 -4.59
C TRP A 312 -11.28 -21.56 -3.61
N ASN A 313 -11.44 -21.15 -2.34
CA ASN A 313 -10.46 -21.42 -1.28
C ASN A 313 -10.26 -22.93 -1.07
N ASP A 314 -11.34 -23.70 -1.04
CA ASP A 314 -11.31 -25.17 -0.92
C ASP A 314 -10.60 -25.79 -2.14
N TYR A 315 -10.95 -25.36 -3.35
CA TYR A 315 -10.29 -25.78 -4.59
C TYR A 315 -8.78 -25.53 -4.56
N VAL A 316 -8.32 -24.33 -4.21
CA VAL A 316 -6.87 -24.04 -4.20
C VAL A 316 -6.12 -24.72 -3.05
N THR A 317 -6.81 -25.01 -1.94
CA THR A 317 -6.27 -25.75 -0.79
C THR A 317 -6.10 -27.24 -1.10
N LEU A 318 -7.02 -27.85 -1.87
CA LEU A 318 -6.99 -29.27 -2.23
C LEU A 318 -5.79 -29.60 -3.15
N GLY A 319 -4.70 -30.07 -2.52
CA GLY A 319 -3.43 -30.36 -3.18
C GLY A 319 -2.52 -29.13 -3.32
N SER A 320 -2.69 -28.11 -2.47
CA SER A 320 -1.83 -26.91 -2.40
C SER A 320 -1.60 -26.25 -3.75
N LYS A 321 -2.68 -26.04 -4.52
CA LYS A 321 -2.61 -25.70 -5.96
C LYS A 321 -1.81 -24.42 -6.24
N ILE A 322 -1.91 -23.43 -5.35
CA ILE A 322 -1.21 -22.14 -5.48
C ILE A 322 0.32 -22.35 -5.59
N ASP A 323 0.92 -23.17 -4.73
CA ASP A 323 2.37 -23.40 -4.75
C ASP A 323 2.78 -24.73 -5.43
N SER A 324 1.83 -25.38 -6.11
CA SER A 324 2.07 -26.64 -6.79
C SER A 324 3.10 -26.53 -7.91
N SER A 325 3.83 -27.63 -8.18
CA SER A 325 4.78 -27.73 -9.30
C SER A 325 4.15 -27.40 -10.65
N LYS A 326 2.85 -27.73 -10.85
CA LYS A 326 2.10 -27.30 -12.03
C LYS A 326 1.96 -25.78 -12.09
N ASN A 327 1.50 -25.12 -11.01
CA ASN A 327 1.30 -23.68 -11.04
C ASN A 327 2.62 -22.91 -11.17
N ARG A 328 3.70 -23.40 -10.53
CA ARG A 328 5.06 -22.88 -10.72
C ARG A 328 5.52 -23.03 -12.18
N LEU A 329 5.24 -24.16 -12.84
CA LEU A 329 5.53 -24.36 -14.26
C LEU A 329 4.69 -23.44 -15.17
N ASP A 330 3.39 -23.29 -14.89
CA ASP A 330 2.49 -22.41 -15.64
C ASP A 330 2.98 -20.94 -15.57
N TYR A 331 3.35 -20.46 -14.38
CA TYR A 331 3.99 -19.14 -14.21
C TYR A 331 5.38 -19.05 -14.84
N PHE A 332 6.20 -20.11 -14.81
CA PHE A 332 7.53 -20.11 -15.43
C PHE A 332 7.43 -20.01 -16.97
N ILE A 333 6.54 -20.78 -17.60
CA ILE A 333 6.27 -20.70 -19.04
C ILE A 333 5.78 -19.29 -19.40
N THR A 334 4.86 -18.74 -18.62
CA THR A 334 4.38 -17.35 -18.76
C THR A 334 5.54 -16.36 -18.70
N GLY A 335 6.48 -16.52 -17.77
CA GLY A 335 7.70 -15.71 -17.67
C GLY A 335 8.59 -15.80 -18.91
N ARG A 336 8.81 -17.00 -19.45
CA ARG A 336 9.62 -17.19 -20.67
C ARG A 336 8.96 -16.60 -21.92
N ILE A 337 7.62 -16.57 -21.96
CA ILE A 337 6.86 -15.88 -23.02
C ILE A 337 6.99 -14.35 -22.85
N LEU A 338 6.84 -13.83 -21.63
CA LEU A 338 7.06 -12.40 -21.33
C LEU A 338 8.49 -11.96 -21.69
N GLU A 339 9.50 -12.80 -21.46
CA GLU A 339 10.90 -12.56 -21.86
C GLU A 339 11.03 -12.31 -23.37
N GLY A 340 10.39 -13.16 -24.19
CA GLY A 340 10.35 -13.03 -25.64
C GLY A 340 9.57 -11.81 -26.15
N MET A 341 8.73 -11.20 -25.31
CA MET A 341 8.02 -9.97 -25.63
C MET A 341 8.87 -8.72 -25.36
N ILE A 342 9.85 -8.76 -24.44
CA ILE A 342 10.60 -7.56 -23.99
C ILE A 342 11.13 -6.70 -25.15
N PRO A 343 11.77 -7.25 -26.22
CA PRO A 343 12.26 -6.42 -27.32
C PRO A 343 11.15 -5.65 -28.04
N SER A 344 9.94 -6.20 -28.16
CA SER A 344 8.78 -5.46 -28.67
C SER A 344 8.29 -4.43 -27.65
N LEU A 345 8.29 -4.77 -26.34
CA LEU A 345 7.94 -3.86 -25.24
C LEU A 345 8.89 -2.67 -25.06
N THR A 346 10.11 -2.74 -25.60
CA THR A 346 11.07 -1.62 -25.61
C THR A 346 11.13 -0.92 -26.96
N THR A 347 11.07 -1.62 -28.10
CA THR A 347 11.11 -1.00 -29.44
C THR A 347 10.02 0.05 -29.67
N GLU A 348 8.73 -0.27 -29.50
CA GLU A 348 7.68 0.76 -29.70
C GLU A 348 7.76 1.85 -28.60
N SER A 349 8.27 1.52 -27.41
CA SER A 349 8.52 2.49 -26.32
C SER A 349 9.61 3.49 -26.68
N ASP A 350 10.61 3.12 -27.48
CA ASP A 350 11.66 4.03 -27.98
C ASP A 350 11.14 4.92 -29.11
N ALA A 351 10.35 4.37 -30.04
CA ALA A 351 9.62 5.17 -31.04
C ALA A 351 8.71 6.23 -30.38
N ILE A 352 8.08 5.88 -29.25
CA ILE A 352 7.32 6.83 -28.42
C ILE A 352 8.27 7.86 -27.78
N MET A 353 9.35 7.43 -27.14
CA MET A 353 10.27 8.33 -26.40
C MET A 353 10.99 9.37 -27.28
N GLY A 354 11.15 9.14 -28.58
CA GLY A 354 11.64 10.16 -29.51
C GLY A 354 10.79 11.45 -29.53
N SER A 355 9.57 11.41 -28.99
CA SER A 355 8.67 12.57 -28.84
C SER A 355 8.73 13.24 -27.45
N PHE A 356 9.62 12.83 -26.54
CA PHE A 356 9.64 13.28 -25.14
C PHE A 356 11.00 13.88 -24.74
N GLU A 357 10.99 14.68 -23.68
CA GLU A 357 12.22 15.17 -23.04
C GLU A 357 13.02 14.02 -22.42
N VAL A 358 14.35 14.14 -22.49
CA VAL A 358 15.31 13.12 -22.05
C VAL A 358 15.14 12.81 -20.55
N GLY A 359 15.38 11.54 -20.20
CA GLY A 359 15.37 11.05 -18.82
C GLY A 359 14.05 10.37 -18.42
N TYR A 360 14.02 9.97 -17.16
CA TYR A 360 12.96 9.17 -16.56
C TYR A 360 12.11 10.03 -15.64
N PRO A 361 10.91 10.34 -16.05
CA PRO A 361 9.47 11.05 -14.63
C PRO A 361 9.30 10.29 -13.33
N LEU A 362 9.03 11.07 -12.28
CA LEU A 362 8.38 10.63 -11.06
C LEU A 362 7.01 9.97 -11.34
N HIS A 363 6.75 8.87 -10.66
CA HIS A 363 5.48 8.16 -10.65
C HIS A 363 5.11 7.66 -9.24
N HIS A 364 3.81 7.50 -9.00
CA HIS A 364 3.23 7.15 -7.71
C HIS A 364 2.82 5.67 -7.69
N LEU A 365 3.66 4.79 -7.12
CA LEU A 365 3.48 3.33 -7.26
C LEU A 365 2.31 2.73 -6.45
N ASP A 366 1.68 3.48 -5.54
CA ASP A 366 0.37 3.12 -4.92
C ASP A 366 -0.70 4.22 -5.10
N LEU A 367 -1.08 4.53 -6.34
CA LEU A 367 -2.09 5.56 -6.61
C LEU A 367 -3.52 5.05 -6.38
N SER A 368 -3.88 4.85 -5.11
CA SER A 368 -5.17 4.34 -4.64
C SER A 368 -6.14 5.45 -4.20
N ALA A 369 -7.42 5.11 -4.04
CA ALA A 369 -8.46 6.04 -3.59
C ALA A 369 -8.34 6.49 -2.13
N SER A 370 -7.53 5.84 -1.29
CA SER A 370 -7.14 6.39 0.02
C SER A 370 -6.13 7.54 -0.11
N ASN A 371 -5.30 7.49 -1.15
CA ASN A 371 -4.15 8.35 -1.32
C ASN A 371 -4.49 9.61 -2.15
N ILE A 372 -5.63 9.61 -2.86
CA ILE A 372 -6.21 10.77 -3.54
C ILE A 372 -7.19 11.48 -2.59
N PHE A 373 -6.99 12.78 -2.35
CA PHE A 373 -7.93 13.63 -1.62
C PHE A 373 -8.72 14.52 -2.58
N VAL A 374 -10.01 14.70 -2.31
CA VAL A 374 -10.88 15.61 -3.07
C VAL A 374 -11.79 16.44 -2.16
N ASP A 375 -12.15 17.63 -2.63
CA ASP A 375 -13.19 18.47 -2.01
C ASP A 375 -14.62 17.95 -2.30
N ASP A 376 -15.63 18.71 -1.90
CA ASP A 376 -17.05 18.34 -2.02
C ASP A 376 -17.55 18.36 -3.47
N ASP A 377 -16.88 19.11 -4.35
CA ASP A 377 -17.12 19.15 -5.81
C ASP A 377 -16.33 18.06 -6.56
N TYR A 378 -15.54 17.23 -5.87
CA TYR A 378 -14.62 16.25 -6.44
C TYR A 378 -13.48 16.87 -7.28
N ASN A 379 -13.00 18.06 -6.92
CA ASN A 379 -11.71 18.56 -7.38
C ASN A 379 -10.59 17.89 -6.58
N ILE A 380 -9.49 17.49 -7.23
CA ILE A 380 -8.33 16.88 -6.54
C ILE A 380 -7.57 17.97 -5.80
N THR A 381 -7.52 17.83 -4.48
CA THR A 381 -6.90 18.79 -3.55
C THR A 381 -5.50 18.38 -3.12
N CYS A 382 -5.20 17.08 -3.11
CA CYS A 382 -3.91 16.51 -2.75
C CYS A 382 -3.79 15.06 -3.24
N ILE A 383 -2.55 14.60 -3.46
CA ILE A 383 -2.20 13.18 -3.52
C ILE A 383 -1.13 12.96 -2.45
N ILE A 384 -1.33 11.99 -1.56
CA ILE A 384 -0.45 11.66 -0.43
C ILE A 384 0.24 10.30 -0.63
N ASP A 385 1.17 9.96 0.27
CA ASP A 385 1.91 8.68 0.32
C ASP A 385 2.89 8.41 -0.85
N TRP A 386 3.64 9.45 -1.22
CA TRP A 386 4.76 9.38 -2.16
C TRP A 386 5.98 8.58 -1.64
N ALA A 387 5.86 7.85 -0.53
CA ALA A 387 6.95 7.11 0.11
C ALA A 387 7.54 6.00 -0.78
N PHE A 388 6.73 5.43 -1.68
CA PHE A 388 7.16 4.47 -2.70
C PHE A 388 7.28 5.11 -4.10
N SER A 389 7.49 6.42 -4.19
CA SER A 389 7.66 7.07 -5.49
C SER A 389 9.02 6.75 -6.12
N SER A 390 9.05 6.71 -7.45
CA SER A 390 10.19 6.27 -8.24
C SER A 390 10.22 7.02 -9.57
N SER A 391 11.41 7.26 -10.12
CA SER A 391 11.56 7.60 -11.53
C SER A 391 11.41 6.33 -12.38
N VAL A 392 10.60 6.39 -13.44
CA VAL A 392 10.15 5.22 -14.22
C VAL A 392 10.05 5.49 -15.73
N PRO A 393 9.95 4.43 -16.59
CA PRO A 393 9.66 4.58 -18.00
C PRO A 393 8.33 5.31 -18.26
N ILE A 394 8.26 6.09 -19.34
CA ILE A 394 7.07 6.87 -19.71
C ILE A 394 5.78 6.03 -19.78
N ALA A 395 5.86 4.78 -20.26
CA ALA A 395 4.72 3.87 -20.36
C ALA A 395 4.13 3.47 -18.99
N MET A 396 4.90 3.54 -17.90
CA MET A 396 4.36 3.33 -16.54
C MET A 396 3.56 4.55 -16.06
N LEU A 397 4.06 5.76 -16.30
CA LEU A 397 3.35 6.98 -15.90
C LEU A 397 2.06 7.17 -16.71
N LEU A 398 2.10 6.95 -18.03
CA LEU A 398 0.95 7.17 -18.91
C LEU A 398 -0.13 6.07 -18.80
N ALA A 399 0.09 5.03 -17.97
CA ALA A 399 -0.93 4.04 -17.69
C ALA A 399 -2.10 4.65 -16.92
N THR A 400 -3.31 4.49 -17.46
CA THR A 400 -4.54 4.82 -16.75
C THR A 400 -4.53 4.16 -15.36
N PRO A 401 -4.71 4.91 -14.26
CA PRO A 401 -4.72 4.34 -12.92
C PRO A 401 -5.97 3.47 -12.70
N GLY A 402 -5.81 2.40 -11.92
CA GLY A 402 -6.91 1.55 -11.46
C GLY A 402 -7.48 2.17 -10.19
N LEU A 403 -8.80 2.23 -10.06
CA LEU A 403 -9.48 2.78 -8.88
C LEU A 403 -10.73 1.95 -8.58
N PRO A 404 -11.06 1.74 -7.28
CA PRO A 404 -10.49 2.37 -6.09
C PRO A 404 -9.07 1.93 -5.71
N HIS A 405 -8.56 0.82 -6.23
CA HIS A 405 -7.22 0.31 -5.95
C HIS A 405 -6.43 0.06 -7.26
N PRO A 406 -5.08 0.21 -7.30
CA PRO A 406 -4.32 0.23 -8.56
C PRO A 406 -4.46 -1.02 -9.44
N ARG A 407 -4.73 -2.18 -8.83
CA ARG A 407 -4.92 -3.46 -9.54
C ARG A 407 -6.29 -3.61 -10.22
N ASP A 408 -7.26 -2.77 -9.89
CA ASP A 408 -8.66 -2.95 -10.28
C ASP A 408 -8.89 -2.70 -11.78
N GLU A 409 -9.90 -3.37 -12.36
CA GLU A 409 -10.27 -3.20 -13.76
C GLU A 409 -10.72 -1.78 -14.10
N ILE A 410 -10.36 -1.34 -15.30
CA ILE A 410 -10.58 0.03 -15.75
C ILE A 410 -11.76 0.08 -16.72
N GLU A 411 -12.89 0.64 -16.25
CA GLU A 411 -14.05 0.91 -17.08
C GLU A 411 -13.66 1.72 -18.35
N PRO A 412 -14.02 1.28 -19.58
CA PRO A 412 -13.59 1.96 -20.81
C PRO A 412 -13.97 3.45 -20.89
N ALA A 413 -15.09 3.82 -20.24
CA ALA A 413 -15.55 5.19 -20.14
C ALA A 413 -14.69 6.09 -19.22
N LEU A 414 -13.91 5.50 -18.32
CA LEU A 414 -12.97 6.17 -17.43
C LEU A 414 -11.57 6.25 -18.06
N ASP A 415 -11.15 5.17 -18.70
CA ASP A 415 -9.94 5.09 -19.52
C ASP A 415 -9.94 6.14 -20.64
N SER A 416 -11.02 6.21 -21.42
CA SER A 416 -11.22 7.27 -22.43
C SER A 416 -11.14 8.69 -21.82
N ALA A 417 -11.72 8.91 -20.64
CA ALA A 417 -11.72 10.22 -19.98
C ALA A 417 -10.32 10.63 -19.49
N PHE A 418 -9.52 9.68 -19.02
CA PHE A 418 -8.13 9.86 -18.66
C PHE A 418 -7.28 10.16 -19.91
N ARG A 419 -7.24 9.24 -20.88
CA ARG A 419 -6.41 9.35 -22.10
C ARG A 419 -6.67 10.64 -22.87
N ALA A 420 -7.93 11.06 -22.99
CA ALA A 420 -8.29 12.31 -23.67
C ALA A 420 -7.73 13.57 -22.98
N SER A 421 -7.64 13.59 -21.65
CA SER A 421 -7.04 14.72 -20.91
C SER A 421 -5.52 14.77 -21.09
N VAL A 422 -4.86 13.61 -21.12
CA VAL A 422 -3.42 13.50 -21.36
C VAL A 422 -3.07 13.86 -22.81
N ALA A 423 -3.75 13.27 -23.80
CA ALA A 423 -3.55 13.59 -25.21
C ALA A 423 -3.73 15.09 -25.50
N LYS A 424 -4.74 15.73 -24.89
CA LYS A 424 -4.96 17.17 -24.96
C LYS A 424 -3.77 18.00 -24.43
N TYR A 425 -3.13 17.57 -23.34
CA TYR A 425 -1.92 18.23 -22.84
C TYR A 425 -0.76 18.09 -23.83
N PHE A 426 -0.46 16.87 -24.28
CA PHE A 426 0.65 16.63 -25.21
C PHE A 426 0.49 17.34 -26.55
N MET A 427 -0.72 17.38 -27.11
CA MET A 427 -1.02 18.15 -28.32
C MET A 427 -0.87 19.66 -28.10
N ARG A 428 -1.29 20.20 -26.96
CA ARG A 428 -1.30 21.65 -26.70
C ARG A 428 0.07 22.20 -26.26
N GLU A 429 0.71 21.56 -25.29
CA GLU A 429 1.94 22.06 -24.65
C GLU A 429 3.21 21.55 -25.34
N LYS A 430 3.21 20.32 -25.84
CA LYS A 430 4.39 19.68 -26.46
C LYS A 430 4.28 19.54 -27.99
N LYS A 431 3.11 19.78 -28.58
CA LYS A 431 2.78 19.53 -30.01
C LYS A 431 2.95 18.06 -30.43
N VAL A 432 2.77 17.12 -29.49
CA VAL A 432 2.94 15.67 -29.68
C VAL A 432 1.58 14.99 -29.80
N THR A 433 1.42 14.15 -30.83
CA THR A 433 0.26 13.27 -30.99
C THR A 433 0.55 11.92 -30.33
N LEU A 434 -0.21 11.56 -29.29
CA LEU A 434 -0.11 10.24 -28.66
C LEU A 434 -0.89 9.19 -29.47
N HIS A 435 -0.18 8.51 -30.36
CA HIS A 435 -0.72 7.41 -31.18
C HIS A 435 -1.24 6.23 -30.34
N GLN A 436 -2.13 5.43 -30.92
CA GLN A 436 -2.80 4.31 -30.26
C GLN A 436 -1.84 3.34 -29.55
N THR A 437 -0.69 3.06 -30.18
CA THR A 437 0.41 2.23 -29.67
C THR A 437 0.94 2.69 -28.30
N VAL A 438 0.90 4.00 -28.01
CA VAL A 438 1.24 4.55 -26.67
C VAL A 438 0.36 3.94 -25.59
N TRP A 439 -0.94 3.92 -25.85
CA TRP A 439 -1.92 3.48 -24.86
C TRP A 439 -1.95 1.97 -24.71
N GLU A 440 -1.77 1.26 -25.83
CA GLU A 440 -1.53 -0.18 -25.83
C GLU A 440 -0.29 -0.54 -25.01
N MET A 441 0.85 0.14 -25.21
CA MET A 441 2.05 0.01 -24.38
C MET A 441 1.80 0.19 -22.88
N THR A 442 0.98 1.17 -22.50
CA THR A 442 0.73 1.45 -21.08
C THR A 442 -0.07 0.34 -20.37
N ARG A 443 -0.87 -0.45 -21.11
CA ARG A 443 -1.52 -1.65 -20.54
C ARG A 443 -0.52 -2.76 -20.23
N LYS A 444 0.55 -2.89 -21.03
CA LYS A 444 1.55 -3.97 -20.96
C LYS A 444 2.35 -3.98 -19.63
N VAL A 445 2.31 -2.89 -18.86
CA VAL A 445 3.02 -2.71 -17.57
C VAL A 445 2.39 -3.46 -16.39
N ARG A 446 1.08 -3.76 -16.42
CA ARG A 446 0.29 -4.21 -15.25
C ARG A 446 0.46 -5.70 -14.90
N LEU A 447 1.41 -6.40 -15.51
CA LEU A 447 1.49 -7.86 -15.55
C LEU A 447 2.46 -8.44 -14.54
N LEU A 448 1.94 -9.28 -13.63
CA LEU A 448 2.71 -10.38 -12.99
C LEU A 448 1.83 -11.51 -12.40
N GLN A 449 0.51 -11.32 -12.21
CA GLN A 449 -0.32 -12.29 -11.47
C GLN A 449 -1.66 -12.68 -12.12
N ASP A 450 -2.02 -12.10 -13.27
CA ASP A 450 -3.35 -12.24 -13.90
C ASP A 450 -3.27 -12.82 -15.32
N TYR A 451 -3.99 -13.93 -15.57
CA TYR A 451 -4.06 -14.59 -16.87
C TYR A 451 -4.85 -13.79 -17.92
N SER A 452 -5.91 -13.07 -17.54
CA SER A 452 -6.73 -12.28 -18.46
C SER A 452 -5.95 -11.13 -19.08
N LEU A 453 -5.08 -10.49 -18.28
CA LEU A 453 -4.17 -9.45 -18.75
C LEU A 453 -3.04 -10.05 -19.60
N PHE A 454 -2.50 -11.21 -19.23
CA PHE A 454 -1.47 -11.90 -20.00
C PHE A 454 -1.99 -12.33 -21.39
N ALA A 455 -3.19 -12.90 -21.47
CA ALA A 455 -3.82 -13.29 -22.73
C ALA A 455 -4.04 -12.07 -23.65
N GLN A 456 -4.51 -10.94 -23.09
CA GLN A 456 -4.62 -9.68 -23.83
C GLN A 456 -3.26 -9.18 -24.36
N LEU A 457 -2.16 -9.31 -23.60
CA LEU A 457 -0.83 -8.97 -24.10
C LEU A 457 -0.36 -9.95 -25.19
N TYR A 458 -0.63 -11.24 -25.04
CA TYR A 458 -0.22 -12.27 -25.99
C TYR A 458 -0.82 -12.02 -27.38
N THR A 459 -2.14 -11.81 -27.44
CA THR A 459 -2.84 -11.37 -28.65
C THR A 459 -2.22 -10.10 -29.24
N LEU A 460 -2.00 -9.08 -28.40
CA LEU A 460 -1.49 -7.78 -28.82
C LEU A 460 -0.06 -7.83 -29.40
N VAL A 461 0.82 -8.70 -28.90
CA VAL A 461 2.22 -8.80 -29.37
C VAL A 461 2.37 -9.79 -30.53
N TYR A 462 1.71 -10.95 -30.49
CA TYR A 462 1.97 -12.04 -31.44
C TYR A 462 0.86 -12.30 -32.46
N GLU A 463 -0.38 -11.90 -32.19
CA GLU A 463 -1.49 -12.10 -33.15
C GLU A 463 -1.70 -10.88 -34.06
N GLN A 464 -1.16 -9.70 -33.71
CA GLN A 464 -1.02 -8.56 -34.64
C GLN A 464 0.18 -8.69 -35.61
N GLN A 465 0.98 -9.76 -35.50
CA GLN A 465 2.15 -10.03 -36.37
C GLN A 465 1.88 -11.15 -37.39
N ARG A 466 0.59 -11.43 -37.69
CA ARG A 466 0.12 -12.42 -38.66
C ARG A 466 -0.90 -11.80 -39.62
#